data_AF-A0A919TUH7-F1
#
_entry.id   AF-A0A919TUH7-F1
#
_cell.length_a   1.000
_cell.length_b   1.000
_cell.length_c   1.000
_cell.angle_alpha   90.00
_cell.angle_beta   90.00
_cell.angle_gamma   90.00
#
_symmetry.space_group_name_H-M   'P 1'
#
loop_
_entity.id
_entity.type
_entity.pdbx_description
1 polymer ?
#
loop_
_entity_poly.entity_id
_entity_poly.type
_entity_poly.pdbx_seq_one_letter_code
_entity_poly.pdbx_strand_id
1 'polypeptide(L)'
;MADGRRAELLELAYAYVRDHGLSGLSLRPLAAAIGSSPRVLLFLFGSKEELIRALLARARADELALLASLGAPDGLPAAAQAVWGWLSDPAHAPLLRLWLEAYARSTVDGDAGPWTGFARATVADWLAVLERADPSADPARRTAVLAVLRGALLDLLATGDTARTTAAVHLALFVGLKSDV
;
A
#
# COMPACT_ATOMS: atom_id res chain seq x y z
N MET A 1 16.84 -23.09 -10.96
CA MET A 1 16.35 -22.64 -12.29
C MET A 1 14.88 -22.20 -12.25
N ALA A 2 13.96 -22.98 -11.68
CA ALA A 2 12.55 -22.59 -11.53
C ALA A 2 12.32 -21.33 -10.67
N ASP A 3 13.05 -21.19 -9.55
CA ASP A 3 12.93 -20.02 -8.66
C ASP A 3 13.36 -18.70 -9.32
N GLY A 4 14.43 -18.74 -10.13
CA GLY A 4 14.90 -17.57 -10.86
C GLY A 4 13.87 -17.07 -11.88
N ARG A 5 13.25 -18.00 -12.64
CA ARG A 5 12.21 -17.64 -13.62
C ARG A 5 10.92 -17.18 -12.93
N ARG A 6 10.57 -17.75 -11.78
CA ARG A 6 9.41 -17.31 -10.98
C ARG A 6 9.60 -15.89 -10.48
N ALA A 7 10.78 -15.56 -9.94
CA ALA A 7 11.10 -14.22 -9.46
C ALA A 7 11.08 -13.19 -10.61
N GLU A 8 11.73 -13.51 -11.74
CA GLU A 8 11.73 -12.65 -12.93
C GLU A 8 10.31 -12.33 -13.42
N LEU A 9 9.46 -13.36 -13.58
CA LEU A 9 8.09 -13.16 -14.03
C LEU A 9 7.21 -12.46 -12.99
N LEU A 10 7.54 -12.56 -11.71
CA LEU A 10 6.85 -11.80 -10.67
C LEU A 10 7.17 -10.30 -10.79
N GLU A 11 8.42 -9.91 -11.00
CA GLU A 11 8.79 -8.50 -11.17
C GLU A 11 8.16 -7.90 -12.44
N LEU A 12 8.20 -8.64 -13.56
CA LEU A 12 7.57 -8.19 -14.81
C LEU A 12 6.05 -8.06 -14.65
N ALA A 13 5.41 -9.03 -14.00
CA ALA A 13 3.98 -8.97 -13.73
C ALA A 13 3.64 -7.84 -12.76
N TYR A 14 4.50 -7.57 -11.78
CA TYR A 14 4.34 -6.47 -10.84
C TYR A 14 4.40 -5.11 -11.54
N ALA A 15 5.38 -4.91 -12.43
CA ALA A 15 5.44 -3.71 -13.27
C ALA A 15 4.17 -3.55 -14.11
N TYR A 16 3.69 -4.62 -14.74
CA TYR A 16 2.44 -4.59 -15.51
C TYR A 16 1.23 -4.16 -14.68
N VAL A 17 1.02 -4.72 -13.49
CA VAL A 17 -0.17 -4.40 -12.67
C VAL A 17 -0.10 -3.03 -12.01
N ARG A 18 1.08 -2.44 -11.85
CA ARG A 18 1.19 -1.04 -11.40
C ARG A 18 0.56 -0.06 -12.39
N ASP A 19 0.67 -0.36 -13.69
CA ASP A 19 0.14 0.51 -14.74
C ASP A 19 -1.31 0.19 -15.11
N HIS A 20 -1.72 -1.08 -14.97
CA HIS A 20 -3.02 -1.57 -15.44
C HIS A 20 -4.02 -1.89 -14.31
N GLY A 21 -3.58 -1.89 -13.05
CA GLY A 21 -4.37 -2.35 -11.90
C GLY A 21 -4.48 -3.88 -11.82
N LEU A 22 -5.15 -4.36 -10.77
CA LEU A 22 -5.46 -5.79 -10.61
C LEU A 22 -6.90 -6.13 -11.02
N SER A 23 -7.78 -5.12 -11.07
CA SER A 23 -9.18 -5.31 -11.44
C SER A 23 -9.29 -5.77 -12.89
N GLY A 24 -9.88 -6.94 -13.08
CA GLY A 24 -9.97 -7.54 -14.40
C GLY A 24 -8.67 -8.18 -14.91
N LEU A 25 -7.66 -8.36 -14.04
CA LEU A 25 -6.41 -9.03 -14.44
C LEU A 25 -6.71 -10.35 -15.14
N SER A 26 -6.26 -10.48 -16.38
CA SER A 26 -6.39 -11.70 -17.17
C SER A 26 -5.01 -12.25 -17.48
N LEU A 27 -4.86 -13.57 -17.33
CA LEU A 27 -3.57 -14.24 -17.55
C LEU A 27 -3.09 -14.12 -19.00
N ARG A 28 -4.00 -14.01 -19.97
CA ARG A 28 -3.65 -13.92 -21.40
C ARG A 28 -2.97 -12.58 -21.73
N PRO A 29 -3.58 -11.40 -21.49
CA PRO A 29 -2.92 -10.11 -21.66
C PRO A 29 -1.64 -9.97 -20.85
N LEU A 30 -1.67 -10.37 -19.57
CA LEU A 30 -0.49 -10.32 -18.71
C LEU A 30 0.67 -11.14 -19.30
N ALA A 31 0.42 -12.41 -19.62
CA ALA A 31 1.45 -13.29 -20.14
C ALA A 31 2.05 -12.77 -21.45
N ALA A 32 1.22 -12.24 -22.36
CA ALA A 32 1.69 -11.64 -23.60
C ALA A 32 2.60 -10.42 -23.33
N ALA A 33 2.19 -9.54 -22.41
CA ALA A 33 2.94 -8.32 -22.07
C ALA A 33 4.32 -8.62 -21.45
N ILE A 34 4.44 -9.71 -20.69
CA ILE A 34 5.69 -10.09 -20.00
C ILE A 34 6.50 -11.17 -20.74
N GLY A 35 6.17 -11.45 -22.01
CA GLY A 35 6.90 -12.44 -22.82
C GLY A 35 6.81 -13.87 -22.28
N SER A 36 5.63 -14.29 -21.81
CA SER A 36 5.35 -15.60 -21.23
C SER A 36 4.06 -16.21 -21.79
N SER A 37 3.56 -17.30 -21.20
CA SER A 37 2.25 -17.88 -21.52
C SER A 37 1.40 -18.08 -20.26
N PRO A 38 0.05 -18.09 -20.37
CA PRO A 38 -0.82 -18.40 -19.24
C PRO A 38 -0.48 -19.74 -18.57
N ARG A 39 -0.07 -20.74 -19.37
CA ARG A 39 0.33 -22.06 -18.88
C ARG A 39 1.59 -21.98 -18.01
N VAL A 40 2.59 -21.19 -18.43
CA VAL A 40 3.82 -20.99 -17.63
C VAL A 40 3.52 -20.25 -16.33
N LEU A 41 2.68 -19.23 -16.37
CA LEU A 41 2.26 -18.52 -15.16
C LEU A 41 1.54 -19.45 -14.18
N LEU A 42 0.57 -20.24 -14.66
CA LEU A 42 -0.12 -21.21 -13.80
C LEU A 42 0.82 -22.30 -13.28
N PHE A 43 1.79 -22.73 -14.07
CA PHE A 43 2.80 -23.69 -13.63
C PHE A 43 3.67 -23.14 -12.48
N LEU A 44 4.10 -21.87 -12.55
CA LEU A 44 5.00 -21.26 -11.56
C LEU A 44 4.29 -20.74 -10.30
N PHE A 45 3.05 -20.28 -10.44
CA PHE A 45 2.29 -19.67 -9.35
C PHE A 45 1.16 -20.57 -8.85
N GLY A 46 0.86 -21.69 -9.51
CA GLY A 46 -0.19 -22.64 -9.13
C GLY A 46 -1.59 -22.22 -9.59
N SER A 47 -1.98 -20.98 -9.30
CA SER A 47 -3.29 -20.45 -9.71
C SER A 47 -3.22 -18.94 -10.01
N LYS A 48 -4.30 -18.41 -10.61
CA LYS A 48 -4.45 -16.95 -10.76
C LYS A 48 -4.52 -16.26 -9.39
N GLU A 49 -5.20 -16.87 -8.41
CA GLU A 49 -5.31 -16.30 -7.07
C GLU A 49 -3.95 -16.24 -6.37
N GLU A 50 -3.15 -17.31 -6.48
CA GLU A 50 -1.81 -17.35 -5.90
C GLU A 50 -0.84 -16.40 -6.60
N LEU A 51 -1.00 -16.16 -7.91
CA LEU A 51 -0.31 -15.08 -8.59
C LEU A 51 -0.70 -13.71 -8.02
N ILE A 52 -1.99 -13.46 -7.80
CA ILE A 52 -2.46 -12.20 -7.20
C ILE A 52 -1.89 -12.06 -5.77
N ARG A 53 -1.91 -13.11 -4.95
CA ARG A 53 -1.28 -13.08 -3.62
C ARG A 53 0.21 -12.75 -3.70
N ALA A 54 0.94 -13.34 -4.64
CA ALA A 54 2.36 -13.05 -4.83
C ALA A 54 2.59 -11.59 -5.25
N LEU A 55 1.76 -11.04 -6.14
CA LEU A 55 1.82 -9.62 -6.54
C LEU A 55 1.51 -8.68 -5.37
N LEU A 56 0.52 -9.02 -4.53
CA LEU A 56 0.19 -8.26 -3.33
C LEU A 56 1.32 -8.30 -2.30
N ALA A 57 1.93 -9.47 -2.07
CA ALA A 57 3.09 -9.60 -1.19
C ALA A 57 4.28 -8.78 -1.70
N ARG A 58 4.49 -8.75 -3.02
CA ARG A 58 5.52 -7.92 -3.66
C ARG A 58 5.22 -6.42 -3.51
N ALA A 59 3.96 -6.01 -3.66
CA ALA A 59 3.53 -4.63 -3.44
C ALA A 59 3.70 -4.20 -1.97
N ARG A 60 3.41 -5.11 -1.03
CA ARG A 60 3.68 -4.92 0.41
C ARG A 60 5.17 -4.79 0.72
N ALA A 61 6.04 -5.47 -0.03
CA ALA A 61 7.48 -5.34 0.16
C ALA A 61 7.97 -3.91 -0.15
N ASP A 62 7.44 -3.26 -1.19
CA ASP A 62 7.73 -1.84 -1.47
C ASP A 62 7.23 -0.93 -0.34
N GLU A 63 6.06 -1.23 0.21
CA GLU A 63 5.52 -0.52 1.37
C GLU A 63 6.39 -0.65 2.61
N LEU A 64 6.82 -1.87 2.93
CA LEU A 64 7.66 -2.12 4.10
C LEU A 64 9.05 -1.52 3.92
N ALA A 65 9.63 -1.57 2.71
CA ALA A 65 10.89 -0.91 2.39
C ALA A 65 10.78 0.60 2.57
N LEU A 66 9.67 1.21 2.15
CA LEU A 66 9.33 2.59 2.46
C LEU A 66 9.32 2.83 3.96
N LEU A 67 8.51 2.06 4.70
CA LEU A 67 8.32 2.22 6.14
C LEU A 67 9.64 2.07 6.91
N ALA A 68 10.59 1.30 6.39
CA ALA A 68 11.94 1.20 6.91
C ALA A 68 12.81 2.43 6.55
N SER A 69 12.65 3.00 5.35
CA SER A 69 13.42 4.17 4.88
C SER A 69 13.11 5.47 5.60
N LEU A 70 11.93 5.59 6.22
CA LEU A 70 11.51 6.75 7.00
C LEU A 70 12.33 6.94 8.30
N GLY A 71 13.25 6.01 8.62
CA GLY A 71 14.11 6.07 9.79
C GLY A 71 13.34 5.83 11.10
N ALA A 72 13.83 6.43 12.20
CA ALA A 72 13.12 6.54 13.46
C ALA A 72 12.75 8.02 13.66
N PRO A 73 11.61 8.48 13.12
CA PRO A 73 11.15 9.84 13.34
C PRO A 73 10.97 10.10 14.84
N ASP A 74 11.33 11.30 15.30
CA ASP A 74 11.18 11.70 16.70
C ASP A 74 9.71 12.09 16.97
N GLY A 75 8.90 11.08 17.28
CA GLY A 75 7.50 11.24 17.63
C GLY A 75 6.50 11.17 16.46
N LEU A 76 5.21 11.08 16.81
CA LEU A 76 4.12 10.95 15.83
C LEU A 76 4.03 12.06 14.79
N PRO A 77 4.23 13.36 15.10
CA PRO A 77 4.14 14.40 14.08
C PRO A 77 5.21 14.24 13.00
N ALA A 78 6.46 13.96 13.38
CA ALA A 78 7.55 13.75 12.44
C ALA A 78 7.29 12.52 11.55
N ALA A 79 6.81 11.42 12.14
CA ALA A 79 6.42 10.23 11.39
C ALA A 79 5.29 10.53 10.41
N ALA A 80 4.23 11.21 10.85
CA ALA A 80 3.11 11.57 10.00
C ALA A 80 3.52 12.46 8.83
N GLN A 81 4.42 13.43 9.06
CA GLN A 81 4.94 14.29 8.01
C GLN A 81 5.73 13.51 6.97
N ALA A 82 6.63 12.62 7.42
CA ALA A 82 7.45 11.81 6.53
C ALA A 82 6.60 10.84 5.70
N VAL A 83 5.60 10.21 6.34
CA VAL A 83 4.61 9.36 5.67
C VAL A 83 3.81 10.15 4.65
N TRP A 84 3.27 11.32 5.02
CA TRP A 84 2.48 12.14 4.10
C TRP A 84 3.30 12.62 2.90
N GLY A 85 4.55 13.03 3.12
CA GLY A 85 5.44 13.44 2.04
C GLY A 85 5.60 12.35 0.97
N TRP A 86 5.67 11.08 1.39
CA TRP A 86 5.70 9.96 0.46
C TRP A 86 4.34 9.68 -0.20
N LEU A 87 3.27 9.61 0.61
CA LEU A 87 1.91 9.35 0.11
C LEU A 87 1.44 10.39 -0.92
N SER A 88 1.92 11.63 -0.79
CA SER A 88 1.53 12.75 -1.63
C SER A 88 2.40 12.95 -2.88
N ASP A 89 3.50 12.21 -3.01
CA ASP A 89 4.34 12.24 -4.21
C ASP A 89 3.66 11.52 -5.38
N PRO A 90 3.42 12.21 -6.52
CA PRO A 90 2.79 11.64 -7.70
C PRO A 90 3.47 10.37 -8.24
N ALA A 91 4.77 10.19 -8.01
CA ALA A 91 5.51 8.99 -8.44
C ALA A 91 4.96 7.69 -7.81
N HIS A 92 4.33 7.80 -6.64
CA HIS A 92 3.76 6.65 -5.91
C HIS A 92 2.28 6.41 -6.24
N ALA A 93 1.60 7.31 -6.96
CA ALA A 93 0.17 7.20 -7.24
C ALA A 93 -0.25 5.86 -7.88
N PRO A 94 0.48 5.27 -8.85
CA PRO A 94 0.11 3.96 -9.41
C PRO A 94 0.13 2.83 -8.36
N LEU A 95 1.13 2.82 -7.49
CA LEU A 95 1.26 1.86 -6.39
C LEU A 95 0.14 2.06 -5.35
N LEU A 96 -0.15 3.31 -5.00
CA LEU A 96 -1.18 3.65 -4.03
C LEU A 96 -2.58 3.29 -4.50
N ARG A 97 -2.87 3.42 -5.79
CA ARG A 97 -4.13 2.95 -6.39
C ARG A 97 -4.27 1.43 -6.31
N LEU A 98 -3.19 0.70 -6.58
CA LEU A 98 -3.14 -0.76 -6.45
C LEU A 98 -3.43 -1.20 -5.01
N TRP A 99 -2.83 -0.53 -4.02
CA TRP A 99 -3.08 -0.81 -2.61
C TRP A 99 -4.51 -0.48 -2.20
N LEU A 100 -5.04 0.68 -2.63
CA LEU A 100 -6.42 1.06 -2.35
C LEU A 100 -7.39 0.01 -2.92
N GLU A 101 -7.15 -0.46 -4.13
CA GLU A 101 -7.93 -1.53 -4.75
C GLU A 101 -7.88 -2.81 -3.90
N ALA A 102 -6.69 -3.27 -3.54
CA ALA A 102 -6.50 -4.47 -2.73
C ALA A 102 -7.13 -4.36 -1.34
N TYR A 103 -7.00 -3.19 -0.71
CA TYR A 103 -7.62 -2.88 0.58
C TYR A 103 -9.14 -3.00 0.48
N ALA A 104 -9.76 -2.29 -0.48
CA ALA A 104 -11.20 -2.33 -0.68
C ALA A 104 -11.71 -3.75 -0.95
N ARG A 105 -11.05 -4.49 -1.85
CA ARG A 105 -11.37 -5.90 -2.14
C ARG A 105 -11.31 -6.78 -0.90
N SER A 106 -10.25 -6.65 -0.09
CA SER A 106 -10.11 -7.43 1.14
C SER A 106 -11.18 -7.13 2.19
N THR A 107 -11.79 -5.93 2.17
CA THR A 107 -12.91 -5.59 3.05
C THR A 107 -14.27 -6.05 2.51
N VAL A 108 -14.42 -6.16 1.19
CA VAL A 108 -15.67 -6.57 0.53
C VAL A 108 -15.77 -8.09 0.44
N ASP A 109 -14.71 -8.77 0.03
CA ASP A 109 -14.70 -10.21 -0.23
C ASP A 109 -14.57 -11.05 1.07
N GLY A 110 -14.29 -10.38 2.20
CA GLY A 110 -14.16 -11.02 3.52
C GLY A 110 -12.91 -11.91 3.60
N ASP A 111 -13.07 -13.12 4.14
CA ASP A 111 -11.96 -14.04 4.36
C ASP A 111 -11.69 -15.00 3.18
N ALA A 112 -12.34 -14.80 2.03
CA ALA A 112 -12.16 -15.64 0.84
C ALA A 112 -11.39 -14.92 -0.29
N GLY A 113 -10.71 -15.72 -1.12
CA GLY A 113 -10.03 -15.24 -2.32
C GLY A 113 -8.64 -14.62 -2.07
N PRO A 114 -8.04 -14.02 -3.11
CA PRO A 114 -6.63 -13.62 -3.09
C PRO A 114 -6.34 -12.39 -2.21
N TRP A 115 -7.38 -11.67 -1.78
CA TRP A 115 -7.27 -10.42 -1.01
C TRP A 115 -7.34 -10.64 0.51
N THR A 116 -7.68 -11.85 0.96
CA THR A 116 -7.88 -12.18 2.37
C THR A 116 -6.77 -11.61 3.25
N GLY A 117 -7.17 -10.82 4.25
CA GLY A 117 -6.27 -10.28 5.26
C GLY A 117 -5.42 -9.07 4.83
N PHE A 118 -5.47 -8.64 3.57
CA PHE A 118 -4.64 -7.54 3.08
C PHE A 118 -4.88 -6.22 3.84
N ALA A 119 -6.13 -5.80 4.04
CA ALA A 119 -6.44 -4.61 4.81
C ALA A 119 -5.98 -4.71 6.27
N ARG A 120 -6.20 -5.87 6.93
CA ARG A 120 -5.78 -6.09 8.32
C ARG A 120 -4.28 -6.00 8.48
N ALA A 121 -3.52 -6.68 7.61
CA ALA A 121 -2.06 -6.61 7.59
C ALA A 121 -1.57 -5.18 7.35
N THR A 122 -2.19 -4.47 6.41
CA THR A 122 -1.86 -3.08 6.13
C THR A 122 -2.08 -2.19 7.35
N VAL A 123 -3.22 -2.29 8.03
CA VAL A 123 -3.47 -1.54 9.28
C VAL A 123 -2.40 -1.84 10.33
N ALA A 124 -2.10 -3.12 10.57
CA ALA A 124 -1.12 -3.52 11.57
C ALA A 124 0.28 -2.96 11.29
N ASP A 125 0.75 -3.06 10.05
CA ASP A 125 2.10 -2.62 9.67
C ASP A 125 2.28 -1.10 9.80
N TRP A 126 1.27 -0.30 9.43
CA TRP A 126 1.30 1.15 9.63
C TRP A 126 1.25 1.55 11.11
N LEU A 127 0.42 0.87 11.92
CA LEU A 127 0.38 1.14 13.36
C LEU A 127 1.70 0.78 14.05
N ALA A 128 2.37 -0.29 13.61
CA ALA A 128 3.68 -0.67 14.12
C ALA A 128 4.76 0.39 13.77
N VAL A 129 4.64 1.09 12.64
CA VAL A 129 5.54 2.21 12.31
C VAL A 129 5.31 3.39 13.23
N LEU A 130 4.05 3.77 13.43
CA LEU A 130 3.69 4.88 14.32
C LEU A 130 4.07 4.56 15.78
N GLU A 131 3.94 3.30 16.21
CA GLU A 131 4.41 2.82 17.50
C GLU A 131 5.93 2.90 17.65
N ARG A 132 6.70 2.52 16.63
CA ARG A 132 8.16 2.66 16.68
C ARG A 132 8.61 4.12 16.73
N ALA A 133 7.88 5.02 16.09
CA ALA A 133 8.18 6.45 16.12
C ALA A 133 7.83 7.10 17.47
N ASP A 134 6.79 6.61 18.15
CA ASP A 134 6.40 7.07 19.49
C ASP A 134 5.78 5.92 20.31
N PRO A 135 6.62 5.14 21.03
CA PRO A 135 6.13 4.03 21.85
C PRO A 135 5.24 4.50 23.01
N SER A 136 5.38 5.76 23.42
CA SER A 136 4.63 6.34 24.54
C SER A 136 3.23 6.82 24.13
N ALA A 137 2.98 6.99 22.83
CA ALA A 137 1.70 7.44 22.33
C ALA A 137 0.59 6.40 22.54
N ASP A 138 -0.54 6.90 23.04
CA ASP A 138 -1.77 6.14 23.16
C ASP A 138 -2.18 5.50 21.81
N PRO A 139 -2.63 4.22 21.79
CA PRO A 139 -3.07 3.55 20.56
C PRO A 139 -4.18 4.28 19.79
N ALA A 140 -5.09 4.98 20.45
CA ALA A 140 -6.13 5.76 19.77
C ALA A 140 -5.52 6.97 19.06
N ARG A 141 -4.50 7.62 19.64
CA ARG A 141 -3.75 8.69 18.98
C ARG A 141 -3.03 8.19 17.71
N ARG A 142 -2.38 7.03 17.76
CA ARG A 142 -1.76 6.39 16.58
C ARG A 142 -2.81 6.08 15.50
N THR A 143 -3.96 5.58 15.91
CA THR A 143 -5.09 5.29 15.00
C THR A 143 -5.64 6.57 14.36
N ALA A 144 -5.78 7.65 15.13
CA ALA A 144 -6.25 8.94 14.63
C ALA A 144 -5.30 9.53 13.57
N VAL A 145 -3.99 9.48 13.81
CA VAL A 145 -2.97 9.87 12.82
C VAL A 145 -3.13 9.08 11.52
N LEU A 146 -3.22 7.75 11.63
CA LEU A 146 -3.38 6.88 10.47
C LEU A 146 -4.69 7.13 9.71
N ALA A 147 -5.78 7.43 10.44
CA ALA A 147 -7.07 7.76 9.85
C ALA A 147 -7.01 9.05 9.02
N VAL A 148 -6.37 10.10 9.53
CA VAL A 148 -6.17 11.37 8.80
C VAL A 148 -5.36 11.14 7.53
N LEU A 149 -4.23 10.44 7.63
CA LEU A 149 -3.35 10.15 6.48
C LEU A 149 -4.08 9.37 5.39
N ARG A 150 -4.85 8.34 5.78
CA ARG A 150 -5.64 7.54 4.83
C ARG A 150 -6.77 8.32 4.19
N GLY A 151 -7.52 9.11 4.97
CA GLY A 151 -8.59 9.95 4.44
C GLY A 151 -8.06 10.95 3.41
N ALA A 152 -6.96 11.63 3.73
CA ALA A 152 -6.32 12.56 2.81
C ALA A 152 -5.76 11.85 1.56
N LEU A 153 -5.23 10.63 1.68
CA LEU A 153 -4.80 9.83 0.53
C LEU A 153 -5.96 9.49 -0.41
N LEU A 154 -7.12 9.08 0.13
CA LEU A 154 -8.31 8.78 -0.69
C LEU A 154 -8.73 9.99 -1.52
N ASP A 155 -8.82 11.14 -0.86
CA ASP A 155 -9.14 12.43 -1.47
C ASP A 155 -8.11 12.83 -2.54
N LEU A 156 -6.82 12.64 -2.25
CA LEU A 156 -5.75 12.95 -3.19
C LEU A 156 -5.82 12.07 -4.43
N LEU A 157 -6.00 10.76 -4.26
CA LEU A 157 -6.11 9.83 -5.40
C LEU A 157 -7.34 10.11 -6.27
N ALA A 158 -8.43 10.59 -5.66
CA ALA A 158 -9.67 10.93 -6.35
C ALA A 158 -9.61 12.28 -7.09
N THR A 159 -8.90 13.27 -6.54
CA THR A 159 -8.97 14.67 -7.02
C THR A 159 -7.67 15.18 -7.66
N GLY A 160 -6.52 14.58 -7.33
CA GLY A 160 -5.20 15.10 -7.69
C GLY A 160 -4.80 16.38 -6.95
N ASP A 161 -5.58 16.85 -5.97
CA ASP A 161 -5.33 18.11 -5.27
C ASP A 161 -4.36 17.93 -4.08
N THR A 162 -3.07 17.88 -4.39
CA THR A 162 -1.99 17.76 -3.39
C THR A 162 -1.99 18.93 -2.41
N ALA A 163 -2.31 20.15 -2.86
CA ALA A 163 -2.24 21.35 -2.03
C ALA A 163 -3.31 21.31 -0.92
N ARG A 164 -4.58 21.06 -1.29
CA ARG A 164 -5.70 20.95 -0.35
C ARG A 164 -5.52 19.79 0.62
N THR A 165 -5.13 18.62 0.12
CA THR A 165 -4.97 17.43 0.98
C THR A 165 -3.80 17.57 1.95
N THR A 166 -2.69 18.18 1.53
CA THR A 166 -1.57 18.50 2.41
C THR A 166 -1.96 19.51 3.49
N ALA A 167 -2.69 20.56 3.12
CA ALA A 167 -3.19 21.54 4.09
C ALA A 167 -4.10 20.88 5.15
N ALA A 168 -4.97 19.94 4.74
CA ALA A 168 -5.83 19.19 5.66
C ALA A 168 -5.01 18.33 6.65
N VAL A 169 -4.00 17.60 6.17
CA VAL A 169 -3.10 16.81 7.03
C VAL A 169 -2.35 17.73 8.01
N HIS A 170 -1.85 18.87 7.52
CA HIS A 170 -1.14 19.84 8.35
C HIS A 170 -2.04 20.41 9.46
N LEU A 171 -3.26 20.81 9.10
CA LEU A 171 -4.24 21.33 10.06
C LEU A 171 -4.57 20.29 11.15
N ALA A 172 -4.88 19.07 10.74
CA ALA A 172 -5.31 18.02 11.66
C ALA A 172 -4.20 17.54 12.59
N LEU A 173 -2.96 17.42 12.10
CA LEU A 173 -1.88 16.75 12.85
C LEU A 173 -0.88 17.71 13.50
N PHE A 174 -0.82 18.96 13.07
CA PHE A 174 0.23 19.90 13.51
C PHE A 174 -0.33 21.19 14.11
N VAL A 175 -1.57 21.55 13.79
CA VAL A 175 -2.24 22.74 14.37
C VAL A 175 -3.20 22.37 15.51
N GLY A 176 -3.85 21.19 15.45
CA GLY A 176 -4.91 20.79 16.37
C GLY A 176 -4.53 20.03 17.66
N LEU A 177 -3.27 19.61 17.85
CA LEU A 177 -2.87 18.78 19.02
C LEU A 177 -2.34 19.59 20.21
N LYS A 178 -2.56 20.91 20.25
CA LYS A 178 -2.17 21.80 21.36
C LYS A 178 -3.29 22.16 22.35
N SER A 179 -4.48 21.63 22.17
CA SER A 179 -5.58 21.89 23.09
C SER A 179 -6.05 20.58 23.70
N ASP A 180 -5.42 20.21 24.82
CA ASP A 180 -6.03 19.49 25.94
C ASP A 180 -5.05 19.59 27.14
N VAL A 181 -5.17 20.71 27.88
CA VAL A 181 -4.86 20.83 29.31
C VAL A 181 -6.17 21.17 30.00
#